data_AF-A0A4C1TJY8-F1
#
_entry.id   AF-A0A4C1TJY8-F1
#
_cell.length_a   1.000
_cell.length_b   1.000
_cell.length_c   1.000
_cell.angle_alpha   90.00
_cell.angle_beta   90.00
_cell.angle_gamma   90.00
#
_symmetry.space_group_name_H-M   'P 1'
#
loop_
_entity.id
_entity.type
_entity.pdbx_description
1 polymer ?
#
loop_
_entity_poly.entity_id
_entity_poly.type
_entity_poly.pdbx_seq_one_letter_code
_entity_poly.pdbx_strand_id
1 'polypeptide(L)'
;MGRPGQFPCTRTTRLLLECGAVVDAVDDRHRTPLHIALISYQMVPDERAQWSESLCGVVCELLGRGAHVDATDYSGVTPLIAAIGGPAETLIRSAINPRLKCLAAAALADATAVFRPAEVPRDLHAFLAMHGVHPAK
;
A
#
# COMPACT_ATOMS: atom_id res chain seq x y z
N MET A 1 -10.44 -19.20 -26.86
CA MET A 1 -9.38 -18.21 -26.61
C MET A 1 -9.53 -17.76 -25.17
N GLY A 2 -8.58 -18.08 -24.29
CA GLY A 2 -8.66 -17.71 -22.87
C GLY A 2 -8.50 -16.20 -22.73
N ARG A 3 -9.36 -15.56 -21.92
CA ARG A 3 -9.15 -14.17 -21.53
C ARG A 3 -7.73 -14.05 -20.95
N PRO A 4 -6.92 -13.05 -21.36
CA PRO A 4 -5.65 -12.78 -20.70
C PRO A 4 -5.91 -12.67 -19.19
N GLY A 5 -5.01 -13.23 -18.38
CA GLY A 5 -5.16 -13.26 -16.92
C GLY A 5 -5.47 -11.86 -16.41
N GLN A 6 -6.72 -11.63 -16.00
CA GLN A 6 -7.23 -10.31 -15.63
C GLN A 6 -6.61 -9.96 -14.28
N PHE A 7 -5.57 -9.13 -14.29
CA PHE A 7 -5.04 -8.50 -13.10
C PHE A 7 -5.66 -7.11 -12.98
N PRO A 8 -6.16 -6.70 -11.80
CA PRO A 8 -6.10 -7.40 -10.52
C PRO A 8 -7.23 -8.43 -10.33
N CYS A 9 -6.93 -9.60 -9.73
CA CYS A 9 -7.88 -10.71 -9.50
C CYS A 9 -8.12 -10.94 -8.01
N THR A 10 -9.33 -10.65 -7.53
CA THR A 10 -9.71 -10.78 -6.10
C THR A 10 -9.50 -12.19 -5.56
N ARG A 11 -9.88 -13.22 -6.31
CA ARG A 11 -9.75 -14.61 -5.86
C ARG A 11 -8.29 -15.01 -5.64
N THR A 12 -7.41 -14.65 -6.57
CA THR A 12 -5.98 -14.95 -6.45
C THR A 12 -5.35 -14.18 -5.30
N THR A 13 -5.67 -12.89 -5.14
CA THR A 13 -5.21 -12.08 -4.01
C THR A 13 -5.62 -12.70 -2.68
N ARG A 14 -6.91 -13.06 -2.54
CA ARG A 14 -7.42 -13.72 -1.33
C ARG A 14 -6.68 -15.01 -1.01
N LEU A 15 -6.49 -15.88 -2.00
CA LEU A 15 -5.79 -17.16 -1.81
C LEU A 15 -4.35 -16.95 -1.34
N LEU A 16 -3.62 -16.00 -1.93
CA LEU A 16 -2.26 -15.68 -1.52
C LEU A 16 -2.21 -15.19 -0.07
N LEU A 17 -3.14 -14.32 0.33
CA LEU A 17 -3.26 -13.82 1.71
C LEU A 17 -3.66 -14.94 2.69
N GLU A 18 -4.52 -15.87 2.28
CA GLU A 18 -4.87 -17.06 3.06
C GLU A 18 -3.66 -17.99 3.27
N CYS A 19 -2.77 -18.09 2.27
CA CYS A 19 -1.51 -18.84 2.37
C CYS A 19 -0.40 -18.10 3.15
N GLY A 20 -0.67 -16.93 3.72
CA GLY A 20 0.29 -16.19 4.56
C GLY A 20 1.21 -15.24 3.80
N ALA A 21 0.84 -14.84 2.57
CA ALA A 21 1.53 -13.73 1.91
C ALA A 21 1.50 -12.47 2.79
N VAL A 22 2.65 -11.80 2.90
CA VAL A 22 2.79 -10.57 3.70
C VAL A 22 1.99 -9.45 3.04
N VAL A 23 0.98 -8.93 3.74
CA VAL A 23 0.00 -7.97 3.20
C VAL A 23 0.61 -6.64 2.75
N ASP A 24 1.67 -6.19 3.43
CA ASP A 24 2.41 -4.97 3.09
C ASP A 24 3.81 -5.28 2.56
N ALA A 25 3.99 -6.43 1.90
CA ALA A 25 5.24 -6.72 1.19
C ALA A 25 5.53 -5.61 0.17
N VAL A 26 6.78 -5.16 0.13
CA VAL A 26 7.17 -4.08 -0.78
C VAL A 26 7.98 -4.62 -1.96
N ASP A 27 7.81 -4.01 -3.12
CA ASP A 27 8.67 -4.23 -4.28
C ASP A 27 9.95 -3.37 -4.22
N ASP A 28 10.77 -3.44 -5.27
CA ASP A 28 12.02 -2.66 -5.41
C ASP A 28 11.81 -1.14 -5.47
N ARG A 29 10.56 -0.66 -5.55
CA ARG A 29 10.20 0.77 -5.48
C ARG A 29 9.52 1.14 -4.17
N HIS A 30 9.55 0.24 -3.19
CA HIS A 30 8.89 0.38 -1.91
C HIS A 30 7.35 0.43 -2.02
N ARG A 31 6.78 -0.15 -3.08
CA ARG A 31 5.32 -0.18 -3.30
C ARG A 31 4.71 -1.42 -2.66
N THR A 32 3.77 -1.20 -1.75
CA THR A 32 2.92 -2.26 -1.19
C THR A 32 1.93 -2.81 -2.22
N PRO A 33 1.26 -3.95 -1.98
CA PRO A 33 0.26 -4.49 -2.91
C PRO A 33 -0.91 -3.52 -3.15
N LEU A 34 -1.26 -2.68 -2.16
CA LEU A 34 -2.24 -1.60 -2.33
C LEU A 34 -1.75 -0.56 -3.36
N HIS A 35 -0.48 -0.13 -3.29
CA HIS A 35 0.09 0.76 -4.31
C HIS A 35 0.00 0.14 -5.70
N ILE A 36 0.42 -1.12 -5.84
CA ILE A 36 0.45 -1.81 -7.13
C ILE A 36 -0.95 -1.88 -7.73
N ALA A 37 -1.97 -2.28 -6.95
CA ALA A 37 -3.34 -2.38 -7.44
C ALA A 37 -3.89 -1.02 -7.94
N LEU A 38 -3.68 0.04 -7.17
CA LEU A 38 -4.21 1.38 -7.47
C LEU A 38 -3.47 2.05 -8.63
N ILE A 39 -2.13 2.00 -8.63
CA ILE A 39 -1.30 2.58 -9.70
C ILE A 39 -1.56 1.85 -11.02
N SER A 40 -1.59 0.52 -11.01
CA SER A 40 -1.80 -0.26 -12.24
C SER A 40 -3.12 0.07 -12.91
N TYR A 41 -4.19 0.29 -12.13
CA TYR A 41 -5.49 0.72 -12.65
C TYR A 41 -5.44 2.08 -13.36
N GLN A 42 -4.62 3.02 -12.87
CA GLN A 42 -4.46 4.32 -13.52
C GLN A 42 -3.74 4.22 -14.86
N MET A 43 -2.89 3.20 -15.05
CA MET A 43 -2.07 3.01 -16.26
C MET A 43 -2.82 2.32 -17.43
N VAL A 44 -4.04 1.83 -17.22
CA VAL A 44 -4.86 1.15 -18.25
C VAL A 44 -6.22 1.85 -18.46
N PRO A 45 -6.24 3.06 -19.05
CA PRO A 45 -7.47 3.84 -19.17
C PRO A 45 -8.60 3.14 -19.95
N ASP A 46 -8.25 2.34 -20.96
CA ASP A 46 -9.24 1.71 -21.86
C ASP A 46 -10.00 0.54 -21.22
N GLU A 47 -9.42 -0.11 -20.20
CA GLU A 47 -10.02 -1.27 -19.52
C GLU A 47 -10.60 -0.94 -18.14
N ARG A 48 -10.52 0.34 -17.77
CA ARG A 48 -10.85 0.88 -16.45
C ARG A 48 -12.23 0.43 -15.95
N ALA A 49 -13.25 0.54 -16.81
CA ALA A 49 -14.62 0.14 -16.46
C ALA A 49 -14.76 -1.36 -16.13
N GLN A 50 -13.97 -2.22 -16.79
CA GLN A 50 -14.03 -3.67 -16.59
C GLN A 50 -13.31 -4.10 -15.31
N TRP A 51 -12.34 -3.32 -14.86
CA TRP A 51 -11.49 -3.67 -13.72
C TRP A 51 -11.97 -3.05 -12.41
N SER A 52 -12.89 -2.08 -12.43
CA SER A 52 -13.37 -1.38 -11.22
C SER A 52 -13.83 -2.33 -10.11
N GLU A 53 -14.66 -3.32 -10.44
CA GLU A 53 -15.18 -4.27 -9.45
C GLU A 53 -14.06 -5.15 -8.89
N SER A 54 -13.19 -5.66 -9.76
CA SER A 54 -12.08 -6.52 -9.35
C SER A 54 -11.04 -5.76 -8.51
N LEU A 55 -10.77 -4.49 -8.87
CA LEU A 55 -9.93 -3.58 -8.08
C LEU A 55 -10.53 -3.36 -6.70
N CYS A 56 -11.81 -3.00 -6.60
CA CYS A 56 -12.48 -2.82 -5.31
C CYS A 56 -12.42 -4.10 -4.47
N GLY A 57 -12.64 -5.27 -5.08
CA GLY A 57 -12.49 -6.56 -4.40
C GLY A 57 -11.08 -6.80 -3.88
N VAL A 58 -10.05 -6.52 -4.67
CA VAL A 58 -8.64 -6.64 -4.27
C VAL A 58 -8.30 -5.69 -3.12
N VAL A 59 -8.76 -4.44 -3.21
CA VAL A 59 -8.59 -3.44 -2.15
C VAL A 59 -9.29 -3.91 -0.86
N CYS A 60 -10.51 -4.41 -0.94
CA CYS A 60 -11.23 -4.94 0.22
C CYS A 60 -10.48 -6.11 0.88
N GLU A 61 -9.95 -7.06 0.11
CA GLU A 61 -9.17 -8.19 0.66
C GLU A 61 -7.90 -7.70 1.36
N LEU A 62 -7.16 -6.76 0.76
CA LEU A 62 -5.95 -6.20 1.37
C LEU A 62 -6.26 -5.42 2.65
N LEU A 63 -7.27 -4.54 2.63
CA LEU A 63 -7.69 -3.77 3.80
C LEU A 63 -8.23 -4.68 4.92
N GLY A 64 -9.02 -5.69 4.57
CA GLY A 64 -9.54 -6.69 5.50
C GLY A 64 -8.44 -7.50 6.20
N ARG A 65 -7.25 -7.58 5.59
CA ARG A 65 -6.03 -8.20 6.17
C ARG A 65 -5.09 -7.19 6.84
N GLY A 66 -5.50 -5.93 6.97
CA GLY A 66 -4.78 -4.91 7.75
C GLY A 66 -3.70 -4.15 6.98
N ALA A 67 -3.77 -4.13 5.65
CA ALA A 67 -2.87 -3.35 4.79
C ALA A 67 -2.81 -1.86 5.22
N HIS A 68 -1.62 -1.27 5.18
CA HIS A 68 -1.41 0.12 5.54
C HIS A 68 -1.75 1.05 4.36
N VAL A 69 -2.64 2.02 4.60
CA VAL A 69 -3.05 3.03 3.61
C VAL A 69 -2.14 4.25 3.57
N ASP A 70 -1.17 4.31 4.47
CA ASP A 70 -0.26 5.41 4.74
C ASP A 70 1.23 5.03 4.59
N ALA A 71 1.52 3.81 4.12
CA ALA A 71 2.84 3.44 3.66
C ALA A 71 3.23 4.33 2.47
N THR A 72 4.49 4.76 2.39
CA THR A 72 4.99 5.55 1.27
C THR A 72 5.88 4.69 0.38
N ASP A 73 5.80 4.93 -0.94
CA ASP A 73 6.82 4.44 -1.87
C ASP A 73 8.04 5.37 -1.90
N TYR A 74 9.07 5.06 -2.69
CA TYR A 74 10.27 5.90 -2.79
C TYR A 74 10.03 7.32 -3.34
N SER A 75 8.88 7.57 -3.95
CA SER A 75 8.46 8.91 -4.39
C SER A 75 7.59 9.64 -3.37
N GLY A 76 7.36 9.04 -2.20
CA GLY A 76 6.47 9.59 -1.16
C GLY A 76 4.99 9.41 -1.48
N VAL A 77 4.64 8.65 -2.53
CA VAL A 77 3.25 8.37 -2.86
C VAL A 77 2.71 7.35 -1.87
N THR A 78 1.53 7.61 -1.32
CA THR A 78 0.79 6.66 -0.49
C THR A 78 -0.32 5.97 -1.30
N PRO A 79 -0.88 4.84 -0.82
CA PRO A 79 -2.08 4.26 -1.42
C PRO A 79 -3.25 5.26 -1.48
N LEU A 80 -3.39 6.12 -0.46
CA LEU A 80 -4.41 7.16 -0.46
C LEU A 80 -4.25 8.12 -1.64
N ILE A 81 -3.03 8.56 -1.94
CA ILE A 81 -2.74 9.43 -3.10
C ILE A 81 -3.02 8.67 -4.41
N ALA A 82 -2.58 7.42 -4.51
CA ALA A 82 -2.79 6.60 -5.72
C ALA A 82 -4.27 6.29 -6.02
N ALA A 83 -5.13 6.33 -5.00
CA ALA A 83 -6.56 6.04 -5.15
C ALA A 83 -7.40 7.20 -5.69
N ILE A 84 -6.87 8.43 -5.71
CA ILE A 84 -7.63 9.64 -6.08
C ILE A 84 -8.21 9.50 -7.49
N GLY A 85 -9.51 9.78 -7.62
CA GLY A 85 -10.25 9.67 -8.89
C GLY A 85 -10.49 8.24 -9.36
N GLY A 86 -10.11 7.23 -8.56
CA GLY A 86 -10.36 5.82 -8.81
C GLY A 86 -11.61 5.29 -8.09
N PRO A 87 -12.14 4.12 -8.50
CA PRO A 87 -13.36 3.54 -7.93
C PRO A 87 -13.16 3.06 -6.48
N ALA A 88 -11.92 2.82 -6.08
CA ALA A 88 -11.56 2.41 -4.73
C ALA A 88 -11.27 3.60 -3.79
N GLU A 89 -11.36 4.86 -4.24
CA GLU A 89 -11.03 6.03 -3.42
C GLU A 89 -11.79 6.04 -2.10
N THR A 90 -13.11 5.84 -2.15
CA THR A 90 -13.96 5.83 -0.96
C THR A 90 -13.58 4.70 -0.01
N LEU A 91 -13.25 3.52 -0.52
CA LEU A 91 -12.83 2.37 0.31
C LEU A 91 -11.54 2.69 1.07
N ILE A 92 -10.55 3.26 0.38
CA ILE A 92 -9.27 3.64 0.99
C ILE A 92 -9.48 4.75 2.03
N ARG A 93 -10.30 5.76 1.72
CA ARG A 93 -10.64 6.84 2.66
C ARG A 93 -11.35 6.34 3.91
N SER A 94 -12.30 5.42 3.75
CA SER A 94 -13.03 4.81 4.88
C SER A 94 -12.14 3.91 5.74
N ALA A 95 -11.07 3.37 5.18
CA ALA A 95 -10.10 2.55 5.89
C ALA A 95 -8.99 3.36 6.59
N ILE A 96 -9.02 4.70 6.51
CA ILE A 96 -8.14 5.56 7.28
C ILE A 96 -8.49 5.41 8.77
N ASN A 97 -7.73 4.54 9.44
CA ASN A 97 -7.72 4.42 10.87
C ASN A 97 -6.27 4.66 11.35
N PRO A 98 -5.90 5.92 11.63
CA PRO A 98 -4.52 6.26 11.90
C PRO A 98 -4.09 5.63 13.23
N ARG A 99 -3.24 4.61 13.14
CA ARG A 99 -2.60 4.01 14.32
C ARG A 99 -1.60 5.02 14.87
N LEU A 100 -1.55 5.21 16.20
CA LEU A 100 -0.65 6.17 16.83
C LEU A 100 0.81 6.03 16.36
N LYS A 101 1.29 4.79 16.21
CA LYS A 101 2.63 4.50 15.70
C LYS A 101 2.87 5.02 14.27
N CYS A 102 1.85 4.95 13.41
CA CYS A 102 1.95 5.40 12.03
C CYS A 102 1.88 6.92 11.95
N LEU A 103 1.03 7.57 12.77
CA LEU A 103 1.04 9.03 12.93
C LEU A 103 2.40 9.55 13.42
N ALA A 104 3.00 8.86 14.40
CA ALA A 104 4.32 9.22 14.91
C ALA A 104 5.39 9.09 13.82
N ALA A 105 5.38 8.00 13.04
CA ALA A 105 6.31 7.81 11.94
C ALA A 105 6.10 8.82 10.80
N ALA A 106 4.85 9.13 10.44
CA ALA A 106 4.52 10.15 9.46
C ALA A 106 5.00 11.54 9.90
N ALA A 107 4.80 11.91 11.17
CA ALA A 107 5.29 13.18 11.70
C ALA A 107 6.83 13.29 11.66
N LEU A 108 7.55 12.18 11.89
CA LEU A 108 9.00 12.12 11.71
C LEU A 108 9.40 12.31 10.25
N ALA A 109 8.67 11.70 9.32
CA ALA A 109 8.92 11.83 7.88
C ALA A 109 8.69 13.26 7.39
N ASP A 110 7.59 13.89 7.80
CA ASP A 110 7.24 15.29 7.49
C ASP A 110 8.31 16.26 8.03
N ALA A 111 8.91 15.94 9.18
CA ALA A 111 10.02 16.70 9.76
C ALA A 111 11.37 16.41 9.07
N THR A 112 11.42 15.55 8.06
CA THR A 112 12.65 15.04 7.41
C THR A 112 13.64 14.43 8.40
N ALA A 113 13.12 13.84 9.48
CA ALA A 113 13.93 13.29 10.55
C ALA A 113 14.67 12.03 10.09
N VAL A 114 15.88 11.85 10.61
CA VAL A 114 16.65 10.60 10.51
C VAL A 114 16.87 10.05 11.90
N PHE A 115 17.03 8.73 12.03
CA PHE A 115 17.28 8.10 13.32
C PHE A 115 18.67 7.46 13.40
N ARG A 116 19.26 7.39 14.59
CA ARG A 116 20.48 6.62 14.80
C ARG A 116 20.12 5.15 15.04
N PRO A 117 20.67 4.18 14.30
CA PRO A 117 20.35 2.77 14.49
C PRO A 117 20.57 2.24 15.90
N ALA A 118 21.51 2.82 16.66
CA ALA A 118 21.79 2.45 18.05
C ALA A 118 20.73 2.94 19.05
N GLU A 119 19.95 3.97 18.70
CA GLU A 119 18.93 4.59 19.57
C GLU A 119 17.52 4.03 19.33
N VAL A 120 17.32 3.26 18.25
CA VAL A 120 16.01 2.72 17.85
C VAL A 120 16.05 1.20 17.82
N PRO A 121 15.10 0.50 18.47
CA PRO A 121 14.96 -0.95 18.37
C PRO A 121 14.95 -1.45 16.92
N ARG A 122 15.73 -2.50 16.63
CA ARG A 122 15.90 -3.06 15.27
C ARG A 122 14.56 -3.40 14.60
N ASP A 123 13.60 -3.91 15.37
CA ASP A 123 12.29 -4.30 14.86
C ASP A 123 11.46 -3.11 14.34
N LEU A 124 11.82 -1.87 14.72
CA LEU A 124 11.16 -0.66 14.22
C LEU A 124 11.81 -0.09 12.96
N HIS A 125 12.97 -0.59 12.52
CA HIS A 125 13.69 -0.01 11.39
C HIS A 125 12.90 -0.16 10.08
N ALA A 126 12.34 -1.35 9.84
CA ALA A 126 11.48 -1.58 8.66
C ALA A 126 10.18 -0.76 8.73
N PHE A 127 9.62 -0.59 9.93
CA PHE A 127 8.42 0.22 10.13
C PHE A 127 8.69 1.70 9.86
N LEU A 128 9.79 2.26 10.35
CA LEU A 128 10.19 3.63 10.08
C LEU A 128 10.50 3.85 8.59
N ALA A 129 11.24 2.91 7.98
CA ALA A 129 11.52 2.95 6.55
C ALA A 129 10.24 2.93 5.70
N MET A 130 9.20 2.21 6.14
CA MET A 130 7.90 2.16 5.47
C MET A 130 7.18 3.51 5.40
N HIS A 131 7.49 4.40 6.33
CA HIS A 131 6.96 5.75 6.38
C HIS A 131 7.98 6.79 5.85
N GLY A 132 9.07 6.38 5.20
CA GLY A 132 10.07 7.28 4.64
C GLY A 132 11.07 7.85 5.66
N VAL A 133 11.14 7.27 6.87
CA VAL A 133 12.10 7.66 7.90
C VAL A 133 13.31 6.73 7.84
N HIS A 134 14.47 7.28 7.48
CA HIS A 134 15.68 6.50 7.20
C HIS A 134 16.77 6.71 8.26
N PRO A 135 17.68 5.74 8.43
CA PRO A 135 18.79 5.88 9.35
C PRO A 135 19.73 7.01 8.90
N ALA A 136 20.31 7.73 9.87
CA ALA A 136 21.38 8.69 9.60
C ALA A 136 22.58 7.98 8.95
N LYS A 137 23.22 8.66 7.99
CA LYS A 137 24.45 8.18 7.34
C LYS A 137 25.62 8.10 8.32
#